data_AF-A0A351Y971-F1
#
_entry.id   AF-A0A351Y971-F1
#
_cell.length_a   1.000
_cell.length_b   1.000
_cell.length_c   1.000
_cell.angle_alpha   90.00
_cell.angle_beta   90.00
_cell.angle_gamma   90.00
#
_symmetry.space_group_name_H-M   'P 1'
#
loop_
_entity.id
_entity.type
_entity.pdbx_description
1 polymer ?
#
loop_
_entity_poly.entity_id
_entity_poly.type
_entity_poly.pdbx_seq_one_letter_code
_entity_poly.pdbx_strand_id
1 'polypeptide(L)'
;GNLHGTSIAYRGMLIFIFYVLWDFGYYLMAMIMNLVSASSTGDPTLITIMVLLFLGTVFALISGIMCYFRTRQYLTSRYAKYEMVRLWALFFMLSVLIGGGLTIASYFLLFGEAFSPLYIFYMLLEPISMMLMSIVCFFSVLRLKSNY
;
A
#
# COMPACT_ATOMS: atom_id res chain seq x y z
N GLY A 1 1.83 -22.18 -19.76
CA GLY A 1 2.34 -21.77 -18.44
C GLY A 1 1.62 -22.61 -17.41
N ASN A 2 2.35 -23.31 -16.54
CA ASN A 2 1.76 -24.25 -15.58
C ASN A 2 0.73 -23.54 -14.68
N LEU A 3 -0.54 -23.93 -14.84
CA LEU A 3 -1.70 -23.42 -14.09
C LEU A 3 -1.52 -23.56 -12.56
N HIS A 4 -0.70 -24.52 -12.11
CA HIS A 4 -0.40 -24.73 -10.70
C HIS A 4 0.49 -23.64 -10.11
N GLY A 5 1.56 -23.24 -10.80
CA GLY A 5 2.51 -22.22 -10.31
C GLY A 5 1.91 -20.81 -10.28
N THR A 6 0.99 -20.51 -11.19
CA THR A 6 0.26 -19.24 -11.19
C THR A 6 -0.66 -19.12 -9.98
N SER A 7 -1.36 -20.19 -9.59
CA SER A 7 -2.29 -20.16 -8.45
C SER A 7 -1.59 -19.87 -7.11
N ILE A 8 -0.37 -20.36 -6.92
CA ILE A 8 0.44 -20.13 -5.70
C ILE A 8 0.86 -18.66 -5.63
N ALA A 9 1.32 -18.09 -6.74
CA ALA A 9 1.74 -16.68 -6.79
C ALA A 9 0.59 -15.72 -6.45
N TYR A 10 -0.62 -15.96 -6.98
CA TYR A 10 -1.78 -15.11 -6.66
C TYR A 10 -2.29 -15.29 -5.22
N ARG A 11 -2.13 -16.48 -4.63
CA ARG A 11 -2.41 -16.67 -3.20
C ARG A 11 -1.41 -15.89 -2.34
N GLY A 12 -0.13 -15.90 -2.68
CA GLY A 12 0.89 -15.07 -2.03
C GLY A 12 0.59 -13.58 -2.15
N MET A 13 0.17 -13.13 -3.34
CA MET A 13 -0.28 -11.75 -3.57
C MET A 13 -1.49 -11.38 -2.69
N LEU A 14 -2.48 -12.25 -2.55
CA LEU A 14 -3.63 -11.99 -1.67
C LEU A 14 -3.22 -11.85 -0.20
N ILE A 15 -2.31 -12.70 0.27
CA ILE A 15 -1.77 -12.61 1.64
C ILE A 15 -1.06 -11.28 1.85
N PHE A 16 -0.21 -10.88 0.89
CA PHE A 16 0.49 -9.60 0.94
C PHE A 16 -0.48 -8.41 0.95
N ILE A 17 -1.46 -8.38 0.04
CA ILE A 17 -2.45 -7.30 -0.01
C ILE A 17 -3.23 -7.25 1.30
N PHE A 18 -3.61 -8.39 1.86
CA PHE A 18 -4.29 -8.43 3.16
C PHE A 18 -3.41 -7.87 4.28
N TYR A 19 -2.13 -8.24 4.32
CA TYR A 19 -1.18 -7.69 5.29
C TYR A 19 -1.07 -6.17 5.18
N VAL A 20 -0.90 -5.65 3.97
CA VAL A 20 -0.81 -4.19 3.72
C VAL A 20 -2.12 -3.48 4.08
N LEU A 21 -3.28 -4.09 3.80
CA LEU A 21 -4.57 -3.53 4.21
C LEU A 21 -4.75 -3.49 5.73
N TRP A 22 -4.29 -4.53 6.42
CA TRP A 22 -4.31 -4.57 7.88
C TRP A 22 -3.45 -3.45 8.46
N ASP A 23 -2.24 -3.30 7.94
CA ASP A 23 -1.29 -2.29 8.36
C ASP A 23 -1.81 -0.87 8.11
N PHE A 24 -2.34 -0.58 6.91
CA PHE A 24 -3.00 0.70 6.66
C PHE A 24 -4.24 0.93 7.52
N GLY A 25 -4.99 -0.12 7.86
CA GLY A 25 -6.13 -0.02 8.78
C GLY A 25 -5.69 0.43 10.18
N TYR A 26 -4.58 -0.13 10.67
CA TYR A 26 -3.97 0.29 11.93
C TYR A 26 -3.43 1.72 11.85
N TYR A 27 -2.70 2.06 10.77
CA TYR A 27 -2.21 3.43 10.55
C TYR A 27 -3.33 4.46 10.47
N LEU A 28 -4.48 4.12 9.88
CA LEU A 28 -5.61 5.03 9.80
C LEU A 28 -6.15 5.38 11.20
N MET A 29 -6.23 4.40 12.10
CA MET A 29 -6.65 4.64 13.49
C MET A 29 -5.66 5.53 14.23
N ALA A 30 -4.36 5.31 14.06
CA ALA A 30 -3.32 6.16 14.64
C ALA A 30 -3.33 7.58 14.02
N MET A 31 -3.59 7.69 12.72
CA MET A 31 -3.60 8.96 11.99
C MET A 31 -4.72 9.90 12.43
N ILE A 32 -5.89 9.38 12.84
CA ILE A 32 -6.96 10.22 13.38
C ILE A 32 -6.48 10.97 14.63
N MET A 33 -5.81 10.26 15.54
CA MET A 33 -5.26 10.86 16.76
C MET A 33 -4.14 11.87 16.44
N ASN A 34 -3.28 11.54 15.48
CA ASN A 34 -2.20 12.43 15.03
C ASN A 34 -2.74 13.69 14.34
N LEU A 35 -3.82 13.58 13.56
CA LEU A 35 -4.46 14.71 12.89
C LEU A 35 -5.12 15.67 13.89
N VAL A 36 -5.78 15.13 14.92
CA VAL A 36 -6.33 15.95 16.02
C VAL A 36 -5.19 16.67 16.77
N SER A 37 -4.12 15.94 17.09
CA SER A 37 -2.95 16.52 17.76
C SER A 37 -2.30 17.62 16.91
N ALA A 38 -2.13 17.38 15.61
CA ALA A 38 -1.65 18.34 14.63
C ALA A 38 -2.52 19.60 14.55
N SER A 39 -3.84 19.44 14.55
CA SER A 39 -4.76 20.58 14.51
C SER A 39 -4.64 21.46 15.76
N SER A 40 -4.25 20.88 16.90
CA SER A 40 -4.08 21.60 18.16
C SER A 40 -2.80 22.43 18.22
N THR A 41 -1.78 22.15 17.40
CA THR A 41 -0.54 22.94 17.36
C THR A 41 -0.72 24.26 16.61
N GLY A 42 -1.72 24.35 15.72
CA GLY A 42 -1.97 25.52 14.88
C GLY A 42 -0.96 25.74 13.75
N ASP A 43 -0.01 24.83 13.54
CA ASP A 43 0.98 24.92 12.47
C ASP A 43 0.38 24.43 11.13
N PRO A 44 0.18 25.32 10.14
CA PRO A 44 -0.44 24.96 8.87
C PRO A 44 0.38 23.95 8.07
N THR A 45 1.71 23.92 8.24
CA THR A 45 2.58 22.99 7.51
C THR A 45 2.40 21.56 8.02
N LEU A 46 2.34 21.40 9.35
CA LEU A 46 2.14 20.10 9.98
C LEU A 46 0.71 19.59 9.74
N ILE A 47 -0.29 20.47 9.79
CA ILE A 47 -1.69 20.12 9.46
C ILE A 47 -1.79 19.62 8.00
N THR A 48 -1.21 20.34 7.04
CA THR A 48 -1.29 19.96 5.62
C THR A 48 -0.60 18.62 5.33
N ILE A 49 0.56 18.36 5.93
CA ILE A 49 1.25 17.06 5.82
C ILE A 49 0.37 15.92 6.39
N MET A 50 -0.23 16.12 7.56
CA MET A 50 -1.06 15.09 8.20
C MET A 50 -2.35 14.81 7.43
N VAL A 51 -3.00 15.84 6.86
CA VAL A 51 -4.17 15.65 5.98
C VAL A 51 -3.80 14.87 4.73
N LEU A 52 -2.65 15.18 4.12
CA LEU A 52 -2.20 14.51 2.90
C LEU A 52 -1.85 13.04 3.16
N LEU A 53 -1.21 12.75 4.29
CA LEU A 53 -0.97 11.38 4.75
C LEU A 53 -2.27 10.63 5.00
N PHE A 54 -3.24 11.26 5.68
CA PHE A 54 -4.55 10.67 5.93
C PHE A 54 -5.27 10.31 4.63
N LEU A 55 -5.40 11.26 3.70
CA LEU A 55 -6.04 11.00 2.40
C LEU A 55 -5.29 9.93 1.59
N GLY A 56 -3.95 9.94 1.64
CA GLY A 56 -3.12 8.93 1.00
C GLY A 56 -3.37 7.51 1.53
N THR A 57 -3.46 7.35 2.86
CA THR A 57 -3.76 6.04 3.49
C THR A 57 -5.17 5.56 3.15
N VAL A 58 -6.17 6.46 3.14
CA VAL A 58 -7.54 6.13 2.71
C VAL A 58 -7.56 5.65 1.26
N PHE A 59 -6.85 6.34 0.37
CA PHE A 59 -6.75 5.93 -1.02
C PHE A 59 -6.08 4.56 -1.19
N ALA A 60 -5.01 4.30 -0.44
CA ALA A 60 -4.32 3.00 -0.44
C ALA A 60 -5.20 1.85 0.09
N LEU A 61 -6.04 2.13 1.09
CA LEU A 61 -7.03 1.17 1.58
C LEU A 61 -8.07 0.83 0.50
N ILE A 62 -8.64 1.83 -0.14
CA ILE A 62 -9.67 1.61 -1.18
C ILE A 62 -9.08 0.84 -2.36
N SER A 63 -7.90 1.22 -2.83
CA SER A 63 -7.22 0.55 -3.93
C SER A 63 -6.86 -0.90 -3.57
N GLY A 64 -6.37 -1.14 -2.34
CA GLY A 64 -6.03 -2.47 -1.84
C GLY A 64 -7.25 -3.37 -1.70
N ILE A 65 -8.36 -2.86 -1.15
CA ILE A 65 -9.62 -3.61 -0.99
C ILE A 65 -10.14 -4.04 -2.37
N MET A 66 -10.17 -3.12 -3.33
CA MET A 66 -10.59 -3.42 -4.69
C MET A 66 -9.65 -4.42 -5.36
N CYS A 67 -8.33 -4.26 -5.20
CA CYS A 67 -7.34 -5.19 -5.72
C CYS A 67 -7.52 -6.61 -5.14
N TYR A 68 -7.76 -6.72 -3.83
CA TYR A 68 -8.03 -7.99 -3.14
C TYR A 68 -9.28 -8.67 -3.71
N PHE A 69 -10.40 -7.95 -3.80
CA PHE A 69 -11.65 -8.50 -4.31
C PHE A 69 -11.52 -8.96 -5.76
N ARG A 70 -10.89 -8.17 -6.63
CA ARG A 70 -10.72 -8.51 -8.05
C ARG A 70 -9.76 -9.69 -8.25
N THR A 71 -8.66 -9.74 -7.50
CA THR A 71 -7.73 -10.88 -7.53
C THR A 71 -8.40 -12.17 -7.02
N ARG A 72 -9.25 -12.07 -5.99
CA ARG A 72 -10.02 -13.20 -5.48
C ARG A 72 -11.11 -13.68 -6.47
N GLN A 73 -11.79 -12.75 -7.14
CA GLN A 73 -12.75 -13.07 -8.21
C GLN A 73 -12.06 -13.81 -9.36
N TYR A 74 -10.85 -13.37 -9.73
CA TYR A 74 -10.03 -14.07 -10.73
C TYR A 74 -9.69 -15.51 -10.31
N LEU A 75 -9.22 -15.71 -9.07
CA LEU A 75 -8.87 -17.05 -8.58
C LEU A 75 -10.05 -18.01 -8.44
N THR A 76 -11.25 -17.47 -8.21
CA THR A 76 -12.49 -18.26 -8.08
C THR A 76 -13.23 -18.41 -9.41
N SER A 77 -12.63 -17.94 -10.52
CA SER A 77 -13.17 -18.01 -11.88
C SER A 77 -14.56 -17.38 -12.05
N ARG A 78 -14.92 -16.40 -11.19
CA ARG A 78 -16.21 -15.69 -11.28
C ARG A 78 -16.03 -14.39 -12.06
N TYR A 79 -16.52 -14.34 -13.30
CA TYR A 79 -16.75 -13.12 -14.10
C TYR A 79 -15.61 -12.07 -14.07
N ALA A 80 -14.35 -12.52 -14.03
CA ALA A 80 -13.22 -11.62 -13.84
C ALA A 80 -12.77 -11.00 -15.18
N LYS A 81 -12.99 -9.70 -15.36
CA LYS A 81 -12.37 -8.94 -16.45
C LYS A 81 -10.88 -8.74 -16.14
N TYR A 82 -10.00 -9.33 -16.94
CA TYR A 82 -8.53 -9.27 -16.75
C TYR A 82 -7.99 -7.84 -16.69
N GLU A 83 -8.56 -6.94 -17.50
CA GLU A 83 -8.20 -5.51 -17.52
C GLU A 83 -8.43 -4.85 -16.17
N MET A 84 -9.55 -5.16 -15.51
CA MET A 84 -9.89 -4.59 -14.21
C MET A 84 -8.92 -5.06 -13.13
N VAL A 85 -8.50 -6.33 -13.15
CA VAL A 85 -7.51 -6.85 -12.19
C VAL A 85 -6.18 -6.11 -12.35
N ARG A 86 -5.71 -5.91 -13.59
CA ARG A 86 -4.48 -5.17 -13.90
C ARG A 86 -4.55 -3.72 -13.47
N LEU A 87 -5.65 -3.05 -13.77
CA LEU A 87 -5.87 -1.65 -13.44
C LEU A 87 -5.90 -1.42 -11.92
N TRP A 88 -6.62 -2.25 -11.17
CA TRP A 88 -6.64 -2.15 -9.71
C TRP A 88 -5.31 -2.54 -9.06
N ALA A 89 -4.56 -3.50 -9.62
CA ALA A 89 -3.21 -3.81 -9.18
C ALA A 89 -2.24 -2.66 -9.43
N LEU A 90 -2.38 -1.93 -10.55
CA LEU A 90 -1.60 -0.73 -10.83
C LEU A 90 -1.93 0.39 -9.85
N PHE A 91 -3.23 0.65 -9.60
CA PHE A 91 -3.63 1.64 -8.61
C PHE A 91 -3.14 1.30 -7.21
N PHE A 92 -3.19 0.02 -6.83
CA PHE A 92 -2.63 -0.44 -5.56
C PHE A 92 -1.12 -0.19 -5.48
N MET A 93 -0.36 -0.60 -6.49
CA MET A 93 1.09 -0.35 -6.55
C MET A 93 1.41 1.15 -6.43
N LEU A 94 0.74 2.01 -7.21
CA LEU A 94 0.96 3.45 -7.15
C LEU A 94 0.62 4.03 -5.78
N SER A 95 -0.49 3.59 -5.18
CA SER A 95 -0.88 4.06 -3.84
C SER A 95 0.12 3.66 -2.75
N VAL A 96 0.69 2.45 -2.83
CA VAL A 96 1.72 1.98 -1.89
C VAL A 96 3.04 2.71 -2.12
N LEU A 97 3.41 3.01 -3.38
CA LEU A 97 4.62 3.78 -3.68
C LEU A 97 4.52 5.23 -3.19
N ILE A 98 3.38 5.87 -3.42
CA ILE A 98 3.16 7.25 -2.96
C ILE A 98 3.06 7.27 -1.43
N GLY A 99 2.27 6.38 -0.82
CA GLY A 99 2.14 6.29 0.64
C GLY A 99 3.46 5.94 1.34
N GLY A 100 4.22 4.97 0.80
CA GLY A 100 5.55 4.60 1.27
C GLY A 100 6.56 5.73 1.11
N GLY A 101 6.55 6.45 -0.02
CA GLY A 101 7.41 7.62 -0.21
C GLY A 101 7.09 8.75 0.76
N LEU A 102 5.81 9.01 1.01
CA LEU A 102 5.36 10.04 1.95
C LEU A 102 5.71 9.71 3.40
N THR A 103 5.59 8.44 3.81
CA THR A 103 5.98 7.99 5.15
C THR A 103 7.49 8.08 5.38
N ILE A 104 8.29 7.72 4.37
CA ILE A 104 9.74 7.92 4.41
C ILE A 104 10.09 9.41 4.56
N ALA A 105 9.47 10.27 3.75
CA ALA A 105 9.71 11.72 3.82
C ALA A 105 9.29 12.32 5.17
N SER A 106 8.16 11.88 5.73
CA SER A 106 7.71 12.36 7.03
C SER A 106 8.62 11.90 8.17
N TYR A 107 9.20 10.70 8.10
CA TYR A 107 10.21 10.27 9.08
C TYR A 107 11.46 11.16 9.06
N PHE A 108 11.97 11.51 7.89
CA PHE A 108 13.11 12.43 7.81
C PHE A 108 12.77 13.84 8.29
N LEU A 109 11.60 14.36 7.94
CA LEU A 109 11.19 15.72 8.32
C LEU A 109 10.86 15.88 9.80
N LEU A 110 10.22 14.88 10.41
CA LEU A 110 9.74 14.97 11.80
C LEU A 110 10.75 14.42 12.81
N PHE A 111 11.61 13.49 12.39
CA PHE A 111 12.41 12.69 13.32
C PHE A 111 13.90 12.60 12.94
N GLY A 112 14.31 13.20 11.81
CA GLY A 112 15.66 13.07 11.24
C GLY A 112 16.80 13.51 12.17
N GLU A 113 16.54 14.46 13.08
CA GLU A 113 17.56 14.95 14.03
C GLU A 113 17.43 14.34 15.43
N ALA A 114 16.29 13.71 15.75
CA ALA A 114 15.97 13.27 17.11
C ALA A 114 16.42 11.83 17.40
N PHE A 115 16.60 11.00 16.36
CA PHE A 115 16.90 9.58 16.53
C PHE A 115 18.27 9.20 15.99
N SER A 116 18.82 8.09 16.50
CA SER A 116 20.06 7.53 15.98
C SER A 116 19.89 7.11 14.51
N PRO A 117 20.93 7.27 13.65
CA PRO A 117 20.85 6.88 12.24
C PRO A 117 20.42 5.42 12.03
N LEU A 118 20.81 4.54 12.96
CA LEU A 118 20.49 3.12 12.94
C LEU A 118 19.00 2.84 13.23
N TYR A 119 18.35 3.66 14.07
CA TYR A 119 16.91 3.56 14.30
C TYR A 119 16.10 4.01 13.08
N ILE A 120 16.51 5.12 12.45
CA ILE A 120 15.90 5.60 11.21
C ILE A 120 16.01 4.53 10.12
N PHE A 121 17.17 3.88 9.99
CA PHE A 121 17.35 2.78 9.03
C PHE A 121 16.34 1.64 9.23
N TYR A 122 16.12 1.20 10.48
CA TYR A 122 15.13 0.15 10.76
C TYR A 122 13.69 0.56 10.43
N MET A 123 13.33 1.82 10.69
CA MET A 123 12.00 2.33 10.33
C MET A 123 11.77 2.42 8.81
N LEU A 124 12.84 2.56 8.02
CA LEU A 124 12.73 2.62 6.56
C LEU A 124 12.59 1.24 5.90
N LEU A 125 13.03 0.16 6.56
CA LEU A 125 13.00 -1.18 5.96
C LEU A 125 11.57 -1.64 5.64
N GLU A 126 10.62 -1.36 6.52
CA GLU A 126 9.22 -1.73 6.32
C GLU A 126 8.61 -1.04 5.07
N PRO A 127 8.56 0.30 4.95
CA PRO A 127 7.98 0.95 3.79
C PRO A 127 8.71 0.59 2.48
N ILE A 128 10.04 0.45 2.51
CA ILE A 128 10.80 -0.01 1.34
C ILE A 128 10.38 -1.44 0.94
N SER A 129 10.23 -2.34 1.91
CA SER A 129 9.80 -3.72 1.62
C SER A 129 8.40 -3.78 1.01
N MET A 130 7.46 -2.97 1.53
CA MET A 130 6.10 -2.88 1.00
C MET A 130 6.09 -2.32 -0.43
N MET A 131 6.88 -1.28 -0.69
CA MET A 131 7.04 -0.69 -2.02
C MET A 131 7.56 -1.73 -3.02
N LEU A 132 8.65 -2.44 -2.69
CA LEU A 132 9.22 -3.48 -3.55
C LEU A 132 8.24 -4.63 -3.80
N MET A 133 7.57 -5.10 -2.75
CA MET A 133 6.61 -6.21 -2.89
C MET A 133 5.38 -5.81 -3.70
N SER A 134 4.93 -4.54 -3.61
CA SER A 134 3.83 -4.02 -4.44
C SER A 134 4.17 -4.04 -5.93
N ILE A 135 5.43 -3.71 -6.29
CA ILE A 135 5.93 -3.78 -7.66
C ILE A 135 5.94 -5.23 -8.17
N VAL A 136 6.43 -6.16 -7.35
CA VAL A 136 6.44 -7.60 -7.70
C VAL A 136 5.02 -8.14 -7.88
N CYS A 137 4.07 -7.71 -7.06
CA CYS A 137 2.66 -8.06 -7.21
C CYS A 137 2.10 -7.57 -8.54
N PHE A 138 2.38 -6.32 -8.93
CA PHE A 138 1.95 -5.79 -10.23
C PHE A 138 2.53 -6.57 -11.41
N PHE A 139 3.84 -6.87 -11.40
CA PHE A 139 4.45 -7.71 -12.45
C PHE A 139 3.88 -9.13 -12.50
N SER A 140 3.48 -9.68 -11.34
CA SER A 140 2.81 -10.98 -11.28
C SER A 140 1.45 -10.95 -11.98
N VAL A 141 0.70 -9.86 -11.83
CA VAL A 141 -0.58 -9.63 -12.51
C VAL A 141 -0.40 -9.34 -14.01
N LEU A 142 0.67 -8.68 -14.42
CA LEU A 142 0.97 -8.47 -15.85
C LEU A 142 1.19 -9.78 -16.61
N ARG A 143 1.67 -10.82 -15.92
CA ARG A 143 1.81 -12.17 -16.49
C ARG A 143 0.49 -12.89 -16.71
N LEU A 144 -0.65 -12.35 -16.27
CA LEU A 144 -1.97 -12.84 -16.69
C LEU A 144 -2.00 -12.85 -18.21
N LYS A 145 -2.06 -14.02 -18.85
CA LYS A 145 -2.38 -14.08 -20.27
C LYS A 145 -3.79 -13.54 -20.43
N SER A 146 -3.94 -12.53 -21.27
CA SER A 146 -5.23 -12.25 -21.90
C SER A 146 -5.53 -13.51 -22.72
N ASN A 147 -6.30 -14.42 -22.16
CA ASN A 147 -6.97 -15.40 -22.98
C ASN A 147 -8.14 -14.62 -23.56
N TYR A 148 -7.94 -14.16 -24.81
CA TYR A 148 -8.92 -13.61 -25.75
C TYR A 148 -10.08 -12.82 -25.13
#